data_AF-A0A3G8GVC0-F1
#
_entry.id   AF-A0A3G8GVC0-F1
#
_cell.length_a   1.000
_cell.length_b   1.000
_cell.length_c   1.000
_cell.angle_alpha   90.00
_cell.angle_beta   90.00
_cell.angle_gamma   90.00
#
_symmetry.space_group_name_H-M   'P 1'
#
loop_
_entity.id
_entity.type
_entity.pdbx_description
1 polymer ?
#
loop_
_entity_poly.entity_id
_entity_poly.type
_entity_poly.pdbx_seq_one_letter_code
_entity_poly.pdbx_strand_id
1 'polypeptide(L)'
;MQLITFKYANGFSMMAELLPKPRVAGATITQVDVEITSARWSNVVQHSLPTLVQAGTQALLDAQTDAAQSTTHIAEIRITGEEFLTKHDMLQISGNLPVTVV
;
A
#
# COMPACT_ATOMS: atom_id res chain seq x y z
N MET A 1 10.01 -5.11 -6.14
CA MET A 1 9.24 -4.79 -4.95
C MET A 1 8.66 -3.43 -5.20
N GLN A 2 7.40 -3.25 -4.86
CA GLN A 2 6.75 -1.96 -4.95
C GLN A 2 6.46 -1.45 -3.54
N LEU A 3 6.66 -0.16 -3.32
CA LEU A 3 6.39 0.50 -2.06
C LEU A 3 5.21 1.45 -2.24
N ILE A 4 4.25 1.39 -1.33
CA ILE A 4 3.13 2.30 -1.23
C ILE A 4 3.25 3.04 0.10
N THR A 5 3.47 4.36 0.04
CA THR A 5 3.52 5.22 1.22
C THR A 5 2.23 6.02 1.33
N PHE A 6 1.52 5.86 2.44
CA PHE A 6 0.35 6.65 2.81
C PHE A 6 0.81 7.82 3.69
N LYS A 7 0.76 9.03 3.16
CA LYS A 7 1.09 10.27 3.88
C LYS A 7 -0.18 10.80 4.53
N TYR A 8 -0.12 11.01 5.84
CA TYR A 8 -1.23 11.55 6.61
C TYR A 8 -1.15 13.07 6.71
N ALA A 9 -2.30 13.73 6.89
CA ALA A 9 -2.38 15.19 7.00
C ALA A 9 -1.59 15.78 8.19
N ASN A 10 -1.30 14.97 9.21
CA ASN A 10 -0.53 15.36 10.39
C ASN A 10 0.99 15.13 10.24
N GLY A 11 1.48 14.82 9.04
CA GLY A 11 2.91 14.66 8.73
C GLY A 11 3.47 13.26 8.96
N PHE A 12 2.73 12.36 9.62
CA PHE A 12 3.11 10.95 9.74
C PHE A 12 2.87 10.18 8.44
N SER A 13 3.44 8.98 8.35
CA SER A 13 3.15 8.05 7.26
C SER A 13 3.17 6.61 7.69
N MET A 14 2.46 5.80 6.92
CA MET A 14 2.54 4.34 6.92
C MET A 14 3.09 3.88 5.56
N MET A 15 3.87 2.81 5.57
CA MET A 15 4.48 2.22 4.38
C MET A 15 4.02 0.78 4.24
N ALA A 16 3.62 0.39 3.03
CA ALA A 16 3.30 -0.97 2.65
C ALA A 16 4.25 -1.43 1.54
N GLU A 17 4.87 -2.59 1.73
CA GLU A 17 5.75 -3.24 0.76
C GLU A 17 5.02 -4.40 0.09
N LEU A 18 4.95 -4.40 -1.24
CA LEU A 18 4.28 -5.44 -2.02
C LEU A 18 5.33 -6.38 -2.65
N LEU A 19 5.17 -7.66 -2.33
CA LEU A 19 6.08 -8.74 -2.68
C LEU A 19 5.32 -9.84 -3.45
N PRO A 20 5.04 -9.65 -4.76
CA PRO A 20 4.37 -10.65 -5.57
C PRO A 20 5.24 -11.88 -5.81
N LYS A 21 4.59 -13.05 -5.84
CA LYS A 21 5.16 -14.38 -6.05
C LYS A 21 4.37 -15.13 -7.13
N PRO A 22 5.03 -15.75 -8.12
CA PRO A 22 6.46 -15.63 -8.43
C PRO A 22 6.81 -14.23 -8.98
N ARG A 23 8.01 -13.73 -8.67
CA ARG A 23 8.55 -12.46 -9.17
C ARG A 23 9.28 -12.63 -10.51
N VAL A 24 8.74 -13.48 -11.39
CA VAL A 24 9.33 -13.81 -12.69
C VAL A 24 8.52 -13.09 -13.76
N ALA A 25 9.20 -12.36 -14.66
CA ALA A 25 8.53 -11.65 -15.75
C ALA A 25 7.72 -12.61 -16.62
N GLY A 26 6.46 -12.27 -16.89
CA GLY A 26 5.54 -13.10 -17.67
C GLY A 26 4.91 -14.27 -16.93
N ALA A 27 5.28 -14.54 -15.67
CA ALA A 27 4.61 -15.53 -14.85
C ALA A 27 3.37 -14.94 -14.17
N THR A 28 2.31 -15.74 -14.09
CA THR A 28 1.10 -15.36 -13.35
C THR A 28 1.40 -15.26 -11.86
N ILE A 29 1.14 -14.09 -11.26
CA ILE A 29 1.22 -13.90 -9.81
C ILE A 29 0.13 -14.75 -9.14
N THR A 30 0.52 -15.60 -8.19
CA THR A 30 -0.41 -16.46 -7.44
C THR A 30 -0.61 -15.99 -6.00
N GLN A 31 0.31 -15.16 -5.50
CA GLN A 31 0.29 -14.62 -4.15
C GLN A 31 1.05 -13.29 -4.12
N VAL A 32 0.63 -12.38 -3.25
CA VAL A 32 1.28 -11.12 -2.95
C VAL A 32 1.37 -11.02 -1.45
N ASP A 33 2.59 -11.07 -0.93
CA ASP A 33 2.82 -10.74 0.47
C ASP A 33 2.89 -9.22 0.61
N VAL A 34 2.30 -8.72 1.68
CA VAL A 34 2.27 -7.30 2.03
C VAL A 34 2.85 -7.15 3.41
N GLU A 35 3.89 -6.32 3.54
CA GLU A 35 4.47 -5.95 4.83
C GLU A 35 4.20 -4.48 5.11
N ILE A 36 3.60 -4.18 6.27
CA ILE A 36 3.12 -2.85 6.60
C ILE A 36 3.81 -2.36 7.87
N THR A 37 4.38 -1.17 7.78
CA THR A 37 5.04 -0.48 8.88
C THR A 37 4.44 0.90 9.09
N SER A 38 4.26 1.27 10.36
CA SER A 38 3.85 2.61 10.78
C SER A 38 4.75 3.03 11.94
N ALA A 39 5.12 4.30 12.00
CA ALA A 39 5.89 4.84 13.13
C ALA A 39 5.16 4.71 14.48
N ARG A 40 3.86 4.40 14.45
CA ARG A 40 2.99 4.20 15.61
C ARG A 40 2.87 2.75 16.06
N TRP A 41 3.34 1.80 15.27
CA TRP A 41 3.22 0.37 15.56
C TRP A 41 4.54 -0.18 16.07
N SER A 42 4.47 -1.07 17.06
CA SER A 42 5.64 -1.77 17.58
C SER A 42 6.07 -2.97 16.73
N ASN A 43 5.20 -3.43 15.83
CA ASN A 43 5.40 -4.61 15.00
C ASN A 43 5.04 -4.32 13.53
N VAL A 44 5.64 -5.10 12.63
CA VAL A 44 5.24 -5.17 11.22
C VAL A 44 3.94 -5.97 11.13
N VAL A 45 2.96 -5.46 10.37
CA VAL A 45 1.75 -6.21 10.03
C VAL A 45 1.96 -6.89 8.68
N GLN A 46 1.60 -8.17 8.57
CA GLN A 46 1.79 -8.95 7.35
C GLN A 46 0.47 -9.52 6.84
N HIS A 47 0.29 -9.49 5.53
CA HIS A 47 -0.83 -10.12 4.82
C HIS A 47 -0.32 -10.94 3.65
N SER A 48 -1.05 -12.00 3.29
CA SER A 48 -0.81 -12.76 2.06
C SER A 48 -2.11 -12.80 1.26
N LEU A 49 -2.13 -12.10 0.13
CA LEU A 49 -3.33 -11.95 -0.71
C LEU A 49 -3.10 -12.50 -2.12
N PRO A 50 -4.14 -13.04 -2.78
CA PRO A 50 -3.98 -13.71 -4.07
C PRO A 50 -3.70 -12.76 -5.24
N THR A 51 -3.97 -11.45 -5.11
CA THR A 51 -3.77 -10.49 -6.20
C THR A 51 -3.18 -9.16 -5.72
N LEU A 52 -2.53 -8.44 -6.65
CA LEU A 52 -1.97 -7.11 -6.40
C LEU A 52 -3.06 -6.11 -5.98
N VAL A 53 -4.23 -6.14 -6.63
CA VAL A 53 -5.34 -5.23 -6.30
C VAL A 53 -5.86 -5.48 -4.88
N GLN A 54 -5.94 -6.74 -4.45
CA GLN A 54 -6.33 -7.06 -3.09
C GLN A 54 -5.25 -6.63 -2.08
N ALA A 55 -3.96 -6.84 -2.40
CA ALA A 55 -2.83 -6.33 -1.64
C ALA A 55 -2.88 -4.79 -1.45
N GLY A 56 -3.10 -4.03 -2.53
CA GLY A 56 -3.25 -2.58 -2.47
C GLY A 56 -4.48 -2.13 -1.68
N THR A 57 -5.61 -2.84 -1.85
CA THR A 57 -6.84 -2.56 -1.09
C THR A 57 -6.64 -2.79 0.41
N GLN A 58 -6.02 -3.90 0.80
CA GLN A 58 -5.75 -4.19 2.21
C GLN A 58 -4.79 -3.18 2.83
N ALA A 59 -3.73 -2.80 2.10
CA ALA A 59 -2.81 -1.75 2.54
C ALA A 59 -3.53 -0.42 2.77
N LEU A 60 -4.49 -0.06 1.90
CA LEU A 60 -5.30 1.14 2.10
C LEU A 60 -6.23 1.04 3.33
N LEU A 61 -6.88 -0.10 3.55
CA LEU A 61 -7.75 -0.31 4.71
C LEU A 61 -6.99 -0.20 6.03
N ASP A 62 -5.78 -0.76 6.07
CA ASP A 62 -4.90 -0.66 7.23
C ASP A 62 -4.45 0.80 7.45
N ALA A 63 -4.13 1.53 6.38
CA ALA A 63 -3.78 2.95 6.43
C ALA A 63 -4.94 3.80 6.95
N GLN A 64 -6.16 3.51 6.52
CA GLN A 64 -7.38 4.20 6.96
C GLN A 64 -7.66 3.92 8.44
N THR A 65 -7.48 2.67 8.88
CA THR A 65 -7.62 2.26 10.28
C THR A 65 -6.59 2.97 11.15
N ASP A 66 -5.32 2.97 10.74
CA ASP A 66 -4.23 3.69 11.42
C ASP A 66 -4.50 5.20 11.46
N ALA A 67 -4.97 5.80 10.36
CA ALA A 67 -5.33 7.23 10.32
C ALA A 67 -6.48 7.56 11.28
N ALA A 68 -7.55 6.75 11.30
CA ALA A 68 -8.69 6.94 12.18
C ALA A 68 -8.30 6.89 13.67
N GLN A 69 -7.39 5.98 14.04
CA GLN A 69 -6.90 5.82 15.43
C GLN A 69 -6.12 7.04 15.96
N SER A 70 -5.62 7.93 15.10
CA SER A 70 -5.05 9.21 15.54
C SER A 70 -5.74 10.42 14.95
N THR A 71 -7.04 10.29 14.67
CA THR A 71 -7.92 11.42 14.32
C THR A 71 -7.36 12.22 13.14
N THR A 72 -6.74 11.54 12.18
CA THR A 72 -6.17 12.10 10.95
C THR A 72 -6.76 11.41 9.73
N HIS A 73 -6.33 11.81 8.53
CA HIS A 73 -6.72 11.18 7.27
C HIS A 73 -5.51 11.06 6.34
N ILE A 74 -5.63 10.19 5.34
CA ILE A 74 -4.65 10.07 4.25
C ILE A 74 -4.77 11.31 3.37
N ALA A 75 -3.68 12.06 3.25
CA ALA A 75 -3.60 13.25 2.41
C ALA A 75 -3.04 12.93 1.01
N GLU A 76 -2.13 11.97 0.91
CA GLU A 76 -1.48 11.58 -0.35
C GLU A 76 -1.04 10.10 -0.28
N ILE A 77 -1.08 9.43 -1.43
CA ILE A 77 -0.49 8.12 -1.65
C ILE A 77 0.70 8.28 -2.60
N ARG A 78 1.87 7.76 -2.21
CA ARG A 78 3.07 7.73 -3.06
C ARG A 78 3.43 6.30 -3.41
N ILE A 79 3.73 6.07 -4.67
CA ILE A 79 4.15 4.76 -5.20
C ILE A 79 5.59 4.89 -5.69
N THR A 80 6.47 4.00 -5.23
CA THR A 80 7.87 3.90 -5.67
C THR A 80 8.27 2.45 -5.92
N GLY A 81 9.39 2.25 -6.60
CA GLY A 81 9.95 0.93 -6.87
C GLY A 81 9.41 0.33 -8.17
N GLU A 82 9.20 -0.99 -8.19
CA GLU A 82 8.64 -1.68 -9.37
C GLU A 82 7.18 -1.29 -9.59
N GLU A 83 6.75 -1.16 -10.85
CA GLU A 83 5.39 -0.79 -11.20
C GLU A 83 4.50 -2.04 -11.31
N PHE A 84 4.10 -2.59 -10.16
CA PHE A 84 3.13 -3.70 -10.12
C PHE A 84 1.68 -3.20 -10.13
N LEU A 85 1.34 -2.32 -9.19
CA LEU A 85 0.14 -1.50 -9.23
C LEU A 85 0.47 -0.19 -9.91
N THR A 86 -0.25 0.12 -10.97
CA THR A 86 -0.11 1.39 -11.69
C THR A 86 -0.77 2.52 -10.90
N LYS A 87 -0.51 3.76 -11.32
CA LYS A 87 -1.26 4.93 -10.83
C LYS A 87 -2.77 4.75 -11.01
N HIS A 88 -3.18 4.17 -12.14
CA HIS A 88 -4.59 3.91 -12.44
C HIS A 88 -5.20 2.96 -11.41
N ASP A 89 -4.54 1.83 -11.15
CA ASP A 89 -5.02 0.83 -10.19
C ASP A 89 -5.18 1.45 -8.80
N MET A 90 -4.20 2.25 -8.38
CA MET A 90 -4.26 2.92 -7.08
C MET A 90 -5.34 4.00 -7.00
N LEU A 91 -5.65 4.71 -8.08
CA LEU A 91 -6.81 5.61 -8.13
C LEU A 91 -8.13 4.83 -8.04
N GLN A 92 -8.22 3.66 -8.67
CA GLN A 92 -9.41 2.80 -8.53
C GLN A 92 -9.58 2.26 -7.10
N ILE A 93 -8.48 1.88 -6.44
CA ILE A 93 -8.47 1.38 -5.06
C ILE A 93 -8.79 2.51 -4.07
N SER A 94 -8.16 3.68 -4.24
CA SER A 94 -8.23 4.78 -3.27
C SER A 94 -9.34 5.80 -3.52
N GLY A 95 -10.00 5.73 -4.68
CA GLY A 95 -11.01 6.68 -5.11
C GLY A 95 -10.41 8.05 -5.42
N ASN A 96 -10.68 9.03 -4.55
CA ASN A 96 -10.35 10.44 -4.79
C ASN A 96 -9.03 10.89 -4.14
N LEU A 97 -8.27 9.98 -3.54
CA LEU A 97 -7.00 10.34 -2.90
C LEU A 97 -5.95 10.71 -3.95
N PRO A 98 -5.16 11.77 -3.74
CA PRO A 98 -4.03 12.10 -4.61
C PRO A 98 -3.03 10.94 -4.66
N VAL A 99 -2.70 10.48 -5.88
CA VAL A 99 -1.70 9.43 -6.13
C VAL A 99 -0.53 9.99 -6.94
N THR A 100 0.66 9.91 -6.37
CA THR A 100 1.93 10.32 -6.98
C THR A 100 2.81 9.09 -7.21
N VAL A 101 3.33 8.93 -8.43
CA VAL A 101 4.35 7.91 -8.75
C VAL A 101 5.69 8.65 -8.82
N VAL A 102 6.70 8.14 -8.12
CA VAL A 102 8.03 8.75 -7.97
C VAL A 102 9.12 7.83 -8.50
#